data_AF-Q0TZT3-F1
#
_entry.id   AF-Q0TZT3-F1
#
_cell.length_a   1.000
_cell.length_b   1.000
_cell.length_c   1.000
_cell.angle_alpha   90.00
_cell.angle_beta   90.00
_cell.angle_gamma   90.00
#
_symmetry.space_group_name_H-M   'P 1'
#
loop_
_entity.id
_entity.type
_entity.pdbx_description
1 polymer ?
#
loop_
_entity_poly.entity_id
_entity_poly.type
_entity_poly.pdbx_seq_one_letter_code
_entity_poly.pdbx_strand_id
1 'polypeptide(L)'
;MSGLIRLQNGPSQWPDIKDAAHILWRASIHPEISPLRDTLAGDFSYPSLFAKDLHTGINSSRRAIIVRYHDNITIAFEGTGSDALVMNLWTNLWADAKGPNIWDIPFPVYTDGNRVHSFYRDMWHGMRASTLDALSEAVKCIVAKGNAPKSIVVAGFSMGGGVSTMAFMDIVHHVRTTWGSESPAPCDWAKDEGFASLIQHLTFAAVAAGDQGFHTVLNNVYEHYSIRAWDFMHHNDITRHAHHPAFRSFRGYRYILPDAIVRHFGAEFGPVGHWILGYLKAAQWMTEHGTDQVKSEYVYR
;
A
#
# COMPACT_ATOMS: atom_id res chain seq x y z
N MET A 1 24.58 -3.07 12.20
CA MET A 1 24.13 -2.43 10.95
C MET A 1 22.72 -2.95 10.67
N SER A 2 21.68 -2.21 11.07
CA SER A 2 20.29 -2.53 10.68
C SER A 2 19.97 -1.68 9.46
N GLY A 3 19.89 -2.32 8.30
CA GLY A 3 19.38 -1.70 7.08
C GLY A 3 17.95 -2.17 6.80
N LEU A 4 17.34 -1.64 5.74
CA LEU A 4 16.02 -2.09 5.28
C LEU A 4 15.92 -3.62 5.19
N ILE A 5 14.73 -4.15 5.50
CA ILE A 5 14.47 -5.60 5.49
C ILE A 5 14.25 -6.09 4.06
N ARG A 6 15.13 -6.96 3.59
CA ARG A 6 14.98 -7.65 2.30
C ARG A 6 13.93 -8.74 2.40
N LEU A 7 13.24 -8.99 1.30
CA LEU A 7 12.56 -10.26 1.06
C LEU A 7 13.58 -11.39 1.29
N GLN A 8 13.29 -12.25 2.25
CA GLN A 8 14.18 -13.34 2.61
C GLN A 8 13.93 -14.51 1.65
N ASN A 9 14.96 -15.31 1.36
CA ASN A 9 14.78 -16.53 0.60
C ASN A 9 13.91 -17.52 1.43
N GLY A 10 12.63 -17.65 1.12
CA GLY A 10 11.69 -18.60 1.72
C GLY A 10 10.21 -18.33 1.42
N PRO A 11 9.34 -19.36 1.45
CA PRO A 11 7.94 -19.28 1.01
C PRO A 11 7.00 -18.50 1.94
N SER A 12 7.43 -18.13 3.15
CA SER A 12 6.53 -17.69 4.22
C SER A 12 5.89 -16.31 4.02
N GLN A 13 6.40 -15.51 3.08
CA GLN A 13 6.04 -14.10 2.93
C GLN A 13 5.08 -13.84 1.76
N TRP A 14 5.03 -14.75 0.77
CA TRP A 14 4.14 -14.66 -0.39
C TRP A 14 2.65 -14.79 -0.10
N PRO A 15 2.18 -15.54 0.93
CA PRO A 15 0.77 -15.55 1.30
C PRO A 15 0.22 -14.15 1.61
N ASP A 16 0.93 -13.35 2.41
CA ASP A 16 0.52 -11.98 2.75
C ASP A 16 0.52 -11.07 1.51
N ILE A 17 1.53 -11.21 0.65
CA ILE A 17 1.64 -10.45 -0.61
C ILE A 17 0.49 -10.81 -1.56
N LYS A 18 0.18 -12.10 -1.68
CA LYS A 18 -0.93 -12.61 -2.48
C LYS A 18 -2.26 -12.09 -1.95
N ASP A 19 -2.51 -12.17 -0.64
CA ASP A 19 -3.77 -11.73 -0.04
C ASP A 19 -3.97 -10.22 -0.21
N ALA A 20 -2.90 -9.41 -0.06
CA ALA A 20 -2.95 -7.98 -0.33
C ALA A 20 -3.27 -7.65 -1.81
N ALA A 21 -2.60 -8.32 -2.75
CA ALA A 21 -2.87 -8.17 -4.18
C ALA A 21 -4.29 -8.63 -4.55
N HIS A 22 -4.78 -9.68 -3.90
CA HIS A 22 -6.12 -10.23 -4.10
C HIS A 22 -7.20 -9.25 -3.64
N ILE A 23 -7.05 -8.64 -2.46
CA ILE A 23 -7.96 -7.60 -1.97
C ILE A 23 -7.98 -6.41 -2.93
N LEU A 24 -6.82 -5.92 -3.37
CA LEU A 24 -6.72 -4.82 -4.33
C LEU A 24 -7.38 -5.14 -5.67
N TRP A 25 -7.23 -6.37 -6.16
CA TRP A 25 -7.88 -6.82 -7.40
C TRP A 25 -9.40 -6.96 -7.25
N ARG A 26 -9.90 -7.55 -6.15
CA ARG A 26 -11.34 -7.64 -5.92
C ARG A 26 -11.97 -6.26 -5.75
N ALA A 27 -11.28 -5.34 -5.09
CA ALA A 27 -11.72 -3.96 -4.97
C ALA A 27 -11.85 -3.31 -6.36
N SER A 28 -10.88 -3.51 -7.26
CA SER A 28 -10.93 -2.89 -8.59
C SER A 28 -12.07 -3.39 -9.50
N ILE A 29 -12.66 -4.56 -9.21
CA ILE A 29 -13.79 -5.13 -9.98
C ILE A 29 -15.15 -4.92 -9.30
N HIS A 30 -15.18 -4.72 -7.98
CA HIS A 30 -16.41 -4.56 -7.21
C HIS A 30 -16.48 -3.14 -6.62
N PRO A 31 -17.14 -2.18 -7.30
CA PRO A 31 -17.20 -0.78 -6.83
C PRO A 31 -18.04 -0.61 -5.55
N GLU A 32 -18.94 -1.55 -5.27
CA GLU A 32 -19.80 -1.54 -4.08
C GLU A 32 -19.23 -2.46 -2.98
N ILE A 33 -19.35 -2.05 -1.72
CA ILE A 33 -18.82 -2.81 -0.58
C ILE A 33 -19.52 -4.15 -0.33
N SER A 34 -20.84 -4.24 -0.52
CA SER A 34 -21.57 -5.48 -0.20
C SER A 34 -21.14 -6.65 -1.10
N PRO A 35 -21.14 -6.51 -2.45
CA PRO A 35 -20.64 -7.58 -3.34
C PRO A 35 -19.16 -7.88 -3.11
N LEU A 36 -18.34 -6.86 -2.83
CA LEU A 36 -16.92 -7.03 -2.54
C LEU A 36 -16.72 -7.86 -1.26
N ARG A 37 -17.40 -7.50 -0.17
CA ARG A 37 -17.32 -8.20 1.11
C ARG A 37 -17.74 -9.65 0.96
N ASP A 38 -18.86 -9.92 0.27
CA ASP A 38 -19.38 -11.27 0.12
C ASP A 38 -18.41 -12.14 -0.73
N THR A 39 -17.82 -11.55 -1.77
CA THR A 39 -16.77 -12.20 -2.58
C THR A 39 -15.53 -12.51 -1.75
N LEU A 40 -15.02 -11.53 -1.00
CA LEU A 40 -13.84 -11.72 -0.14
C LEU A 40 -14.11 -12.73 0.99
N ALA A 41 -15.32 -12.72 1.56
CA ALA A 41 -15.71 -13.68 2.59
C ALA A 41 -15.70 -15.12 2.05
N GLY A 42 -16.14 -15.33 0.81
CA GLY A 42 -16.02 -16.60 0.10
C GLY A 42 -14.56 -16.98 -0.20
N ASP A 43 -13.81 -16.06 -0.81
CA ASP A 43 -12.42 -16.25 -1.20
C ASP A 43 -11.52 -16.60 0.00
N PHE A 44 -11.69 -15.93 1.15
CA PHE A 44 -10.95 -16.18 2.38
C PHE A 44 -11.61 -17.24 3.29
N SER A 45 -12.73 -17.84 2.87
CA SER A 45 -13.50 -18.79 3.69
C SER A 45 -13.82 -18.27 5.10
N TYR A 46 -14.14 -16.98 5.22
CA TYR A 46 -14.40 -16.29 6.48
C TYR A 46 -15.71 -15.49 6.43
N PRO A 47 -16.87 -16.11 6.74
CA PRO A 47 -18.18 -15.47 6.62
C PRO A 47 -18.37 -14.20 7.47
N SER A 48 -17.59 -14.05 8.55
CA SER A 48 -17.62 -12.88 9.43
C SER A 48 -16.57 -11.82 9.07
N LEU A 49 -16.07 -11.86 7.84
CA LEU A 49 -15.14 -10.87 7.29
C LEU A 49 -15.74 -9.48 7.40
N PHE A 50 -14.94 -8.57 7.93
CA PHE A 50 -15.28 -7.15 8.00
C PHE A 50 -14.61 -6.44 6.84
N ALA A 51 -15.36 -5.58 6.17
CA ALA A 51 -14.89 -4.76 5.08
C ALA A 51 -15.57 -3.39 5.18
N LYS A 52 -14.80 -2.31 5.03
CA LYS A 52 -15.32 -0.94 5.10
C LYS A 52 -14.65 -0.05 4.07
N ASP A 53 -15.48 0.65 3.30
CA ASP A 53 -15.03 1.59 2.28
C ASP A 53 -14.47 2.87 2.91
N LEU A 54 -13.42 3.38 2.30
CA LEU A 54 -12.76 4.62 2.65
C LEU A 54 -12.83 5.55 1.44
N HIS A 55 -13.44 6.71 1.68
CA HIS A 55 -13.67 7.76 0.69
C HIS A 55 -12.95 9.02 1.12
N THR A 56 -12.48 9.79 0.14
CA THR A 56 -11.68 11.01 0.38
C THR A 56 -12.50 12.19 0.87
N GLY A 57 -13.82 12.12 0.80
CA GLY A 57 -14.69 13.29 0.98
C GLY A 57 -14.61 14.31 -0.17
N ILE A 58 -13.59 14.22 -1.04
CA ILE A 58 -13.40 15.04 -2.25
C ILE A 58 -14.17 14.41 -3.43
N ASN A 59 -14.21 13.08 -3.50
CA ASN A 59 -15.07 12.34 -4.42
C ASN A 59 -15.81 11.21 -3.70
N SER A 60 -16.96 10.82 -4.25
CA SER A 60 -17.78 9.72 -3.74
C SER A 60 -17.26 8.34 -4.13
N SER A 61 -16.29 8.26 -5.06
CA SER A 61 -15.65 6.99 -5.40
C SER A 61 -14.86 6.45 -4.22
N ARG A 62 -14.94 5.15 -3.97
CA ARG A 62 -14.05 4.48 -3.01
C ARG A 62 -12.61 4.61 -3.49
N ARG A 63 -11.70 4.84 -2.55
CA ARG A 63 -10.26 5.04 -2.83
C ARG A 63 -9.36 4.17 -1.97
N ALA A 64 -9.91 3.65 -0.88
CA ALA A 64 -9.30 2.57 -0.13
C ALA A 64 -10.38 1.71 0.52
N ILE A 65 -9.96 0.55 1.01
CA ILE A 65 -10.78 -0.37 1.79
C ILE A 65 -9.96 -0.89 2.95
N ILE A 66 -10.59 -1.03 4.11
CA ILE A 66 -10.03 -1.87 5.18
C ILE A 66 -10.76 -3.20 5.19
N VAL A 67 -10.00 -4.29 5.25
CA VAL A 67 -10.51 -5.66 5.32
C VAL A 67 -9.92 -6.32 6.56
N ARG A 68 -10.77 -6.97 7.36
CA ARG A 68 -10.37 -7.81 8.49
C ARG A 68 -10.91 -9.21 8.32
N TYR A 69 -10.01 -10.18 8.30
CA TYR A 69 -10.30 -11.61 8.21
C TYR A 69 -9.41 -12.33 9.22
N HIS A 70 -10.01 -13.24 10.00
CA HIS A 70 -9.35 -13.79 11.20
C HIS A 70 -8.78 -12.67 12.11
N ASP A 71 -7.48 -12.75 12.41
CA ASP A 71 -6.71 -11.78 13.20
C ASP A 71 -5.84 -10.86 12.33
N ASN A 72 -6.08 -10.85 11.01
CA ASN A 72 -5.34 -10.06 10.03
C ASN A 72 -6.16 -8.86 9.58
N ILE A 73 -5.48 -7.74 9.38
CA ILE A 73 -6.04 -6.49 8.87
C ILE A 73 -5.27 -6.07 7.64
N THR A 74 -5.96 -5.68 6.58
CA THR A 74 -5.36 -5.10 5.38
C THR A 74 -6.03 -3.76 5.07
N ILE A 75 -5.23 -2.71 4.97
CA ILE A 75 -5.65 -1.38 4.52
C ILE A 75 -5.17 -1.24 3.07
N ALA A 76 -6.06 -1.40 2.11
CA ALA A 76 -5.74 -1.45 0.69
C ALA A 76 -6.15 -0.16 -0.01
N PHE A 77 -5.18 0.58 -0.54
CA PHE A 77 -5.36 1.81 -1.31
C PHE A 77 -5.40 1.49 -2.82
N GLU A 78 -6.52 1.82 -3.45
CA GLU A 78 -6.77 1.47 -4.84
C GLU A 78 -6.00 2.37 -5.81
N GLY A 79 -5.59 1.78 -6.93
CA GLY A 79 -5.06 2.51 -8.07
C GLY A 79 -6.16 3.30 -8.80
N THR A 80 -5.75 4.01 -9.85
CA THR A 80 -6.70 4.69 -10.74
C THR A 80 -7.13 3.78 -11.90
N GLY A 81 -8.31 4.07 -12.46
CA GLY A 81 -8.68 3.58 -13.79
C GLY A 81 -7.79 4.22 -14.87
N SER A 82 -7.76 3.60 -16.05
CA SER A 82 -6.86 3.92 -17.18
C SER A 82 -6.77 5.41 -17.52
N ASP A 83 -7.88 6.14 -17.45
CA ASP A 83 -7.96 7.52 -17.97
C ASP A 83 -7.30 8.53 -17.02
N ALA A 84 -7.39 8.31 -15.71
CA ALA A 84 -6.74 9.14 -14.70
C ALA A 84 -5.23 8.84 -14.59
N LEU A 85 -4.82 7.60 -14.90
CA LEU A 85 -3.42 7.25 -15.05
C LEU A 85 -2.78 8.05 -16.17
N VAL A 86 -3.44 8.14 -17.34
CA VAL A 86 -2.93 8.92 -18.46
C VAL A 86 -2.82 10.41 -18.10
N MET A 87 -3.85 10.99 -17.48
CA MET A 87 -3.80 12.39 -17.07
C MET A 87 -2.69 12.65 -16.04
N ASN A 88 -2.52 11.80 -15.03
CA ASN A 88 -1.51 12.03 -14.00
C ASN A 88 -0.07 11.75 -14.50
N LEU A 89 0.13 10.68 -15.28
CA LEU A 89 1.46 10.30 -15.78
C LEU A 89 1.97 11.21 -16.90
N TRP A 90 1.10 11.70 -17.78
CA TRP A 90 1.53 12.47 -18.96
C TRP A 90 1.56 13.98 -18.73
N THR A 91 0.72 14.50 -17.85
CA THR A 91 0.59 15.95 -17.71
C THR A 91 1.33 16.52 -16.50
N ASN A 92 1.76 15.69 -15.53
CA ASN A 92 2.34 16.11 -14.25
C ASN A 92 1.45 17.13 -13.48
N LEU A 93 0.21 17.34 -13.90
CA LEU A 93 -0.64 18.43 -13.42
C LEU A 93 -1.03 18.29 -11.95
N TRP A 94 -0.87 17.09 -11.39
CA TRP A 94 -1.31 16.76 -10.04
C TRP A 94 -0.15 16.56 -9.06
N ALA A 95 1.10 16.71 -9.52
CA ALA A 95 2.27 16.64 -8.66
C ALA A 95 2.35 17.85 -7.71
N ASP A 96 2.03 19.03 -8.24
CA ASP A 96 1.95 20.29 -7.50
C ASP A 96 0.51 20.61 -7.13
N ALA A 97 0.32 21.40 -6.08
CA ALA A 97 -1.00 21.90 -5.74
C ALA A 97 -1.36 23.08 -6.66
N LYS A 98 -2.65 23.34 -6.79
CA LYS A 98 -3.16 24.46 -7.58
C LYS A 98 -4.46 24.94 -6.94
N GLY A 99 -4.74 26.24 -7.05
CA GLY A 99 -6.02 26.80 -6.64
C GLY A 99 -7.18 26.33 -7.55
N PRO A 100 -8.43 26.72 -7.23
CA PRO A 100 -9.62 26.23 -7.91
C PRO A 100 -9.74 26.71 -9.37
N ASN A 101 -9.01 27.74 -9.78
CA ASN A 101 -9.11 28.28 -11.13
C ASN A 101 -8.10 27.62 -12.09
N ILE A 102 -8.50 27.45 -13.35
CA ILE A 102 -7.61 26.91 -14.39
C ILE A 102 -6.37 27.78 -14.65
N TRP A 103 -6.38 29.04 -14.24
CA TRP A 103 -5.26 29.98 -14.39
C TRP A 103 -4.32 30.02 -13.18
N ASP A 104 -4.68 29.35 -12.08
CA ASP A 104 -3.85 29.38 -10.87
C ASP A 104 -2.50 28.71 -11.15
N ILE A 105 -1.42 29.37 -10.72
CA ILE A 105 -0.06 28.89 -10.92
C ILE A 105 0.16 27.69 -9.98
N PRO A 106 0.55 26.51 -10.49
CA PRO A 106 0.87 25.37 -9.64
C PRO A 106 2.02 25.70 -8.68
N PHE A 107 1.96 25.19 -7.45
CA PHE A 107 2.98 25.39 -6.43
C PHE A 107 3.32 24.09 -5.71
N PRO A 108 4.60 23.90 -5.33
CA PRO A 108 5.01 22.70 -4.61
C PRO A 108 4.40 22.68 -3.22
N VAL A 109 4.12 21.47 -2.75
CA VAL A 109 3.64 21.23 -1.39
C VAL A 109 4.59 20.38 -0.60
N TYR A 110 4.54 20.55 0.73
CA TYR A 110 5.49 19.96 1.65
C TYR A 110 4.79 19.26 2.81
N THR A 111 5.40 18.18 3.28
CA THR A 111 5.10 17.51 4.54
C THR A 111 6.40 17.43 5.34
N ASP A 112 6.41 18.01 6.53
CA ASP A 112 7.59 18.08 7.41
C ASP A 112 8.86 18.57 6.71
N GLY A 113 8.70 19.59 5.84
CA GLY A 113 9.79 20.20 5.09
C GLY A 113 10.21 19.48 3.81
N ASN A 114 9.66 18.30 3.51
CA ASN A 114 9.98 17.53 2.30
C ASN A 114 8.89 17.70 1.24
N ARG A 115 9.27 17.83 -0.03
CA ARG A 115 8.30 18.00 -1.12
C ARG A 115 7.54 16.69 -1.34
N VAL A 116 6.23 16.78 -1.44
CA VAL A 116 5.34 15.64 -1.67
C VAL A 116 4.40 15.89 -2.85
N HIS A 117 3.87 14.82 -3.41
CA HIS A 117 2.88 14.86 -4.48
C HIS A 117 1.53 15.33 -3.90
N SER A 118 1.04 16.49 -4.38
CA SER A 118 -0.16 17.14 -3.81
C SER A 118 -1.39 16.23 -3.83
N PHE A 119 -1.65 15.56 -4.96
CA PHE A 119 -2.77 14.64 -5.07
C PHE A 119 -2.73 13.52 -4.01
N TYR A 120 -1.60 12.83 -3.80
CA TYR A 120 -1.55 11.75 -2.81
C TYR A 120 -1.72 12.26 -1.39
N ARG A 121 -1.15 13.43 -1.10
CA ARG A 121 -1.30 14.12 0.19
C ARG A 121 -2.76 14.45 0.46
N ASP A 122 -3.45 15.07 -0.50
CA ASP A 122 -4.84 15.51 -0.33
C ASP A 122 -5.81 14.32 -0.25
N MET A 123 -5.54 13.27 -1.04
CA MET A 123 -6.23 11.99 -0.96
C MET A 123 -6.11 11.34 0.43
N TRP A 124 -4.90 11.31 0.99
CA TRP A 124 -4.69 10.79 2.34
C TRP A 124 -5.39 11.65 3.38
N HIS A 125 -5.23 12.98 3.34
CA HIS A 125 -5.90 13.87 4.28
C HIS A 125 -7.42 13.70 4.29
N GLY A 126 -8.02 13.55 3.11
CA GLY A 126 -9.44 13.30 2.97
C GLY A 126 -9.93 11.97 3.58
N MET A 127 -9.05 10.96 3.67
CA MET A 127 -9.37 9.63 4.20
C MET A 127 -8.82 9.35 5.59
N ARG A 128 -7.97 10.22 6.14
CA ARG A 128 -7.16 9.92 7.33
C ARG A 128 -8.03 9.50 8.52
N ALA A 129 -9.00 10.33 8.89
CA ALA A 129 -9.85 10.07 10.05
C ALA A 129 -10.63 8.76 9.89
N SER A 130 -11.31 8.57 8.76
CA SER A 130 -12.10 7.37 8.49
C SER A 130 -11.24 6.10 8.45
N THR A 131 -10.01 6.19 7.94
CA THR A 131 -9.06 5.06 7.92
C THR A 131 -8.65 4.65 9.33
N LEU A 132 -8.26 5.60 10.17
CA LEU A 132 -7.81 5.32 11.54
C LEU A 132 -8.95 4.85 12.44
N ASP A 133 -10.16 5.37 12.24
CA ASP A 133 -11.37 4.89 12.91
C ASP A 133 -11.70 3.45 12.51
N ALA A 134 -11.63 3.15 11.21
CA ALA A 134 -11.92 1.81 10.70
C ALA A 134 -10.86 0.78 11.13
N LEU A 135 -9.59 1.19 11.22
CA LEU A 135 -8.53 0.37 11.85
C LEU A 135 -8.86 0.07 13.31
N SER A 136 -9.28 1.10 14.06
CA SER A 136 -9.64 0.94 15.46
C SER A 136 -10.86 0.02 15.65
N GLU A 137 -11.85 0.12 14.75
CA GLU A 137 -13.02 -0.78 14.70
C GLU A 137 -12.59 -2.23 14.43
N ALA A 138 -11.72 -2.45 13.44
CA ALA A 138 -11.20 -3.77 13.10
C ALA A 138 -10.44 -4.42 14.28
N VAL A 139 -9.59 -3.66 14.97
CA VAL A 139 -8.87 -4.11 16.18
C VAL A 139 -9.85 -4.46 17.30
N LYS A 140 -10.83 -3.58 17.57
CA LYS A 140 -11.88 -3.85 18.58
C LYS A 140 -12.62 -5.17 18.31
N CYS A 141 -12.94 -5.47 17.06
CA CYS A 141 -13.57 -6.73 16.70
C CYS A 141 -12.71 -7.96 16.98
N ILE A 142 -11.38 -7.86 16.82
CA ILE A 142 -10.45 -8.96 17.11
C ILE A 142 -10.34 -9.15 18.63
N VAL A 143 -10.15 -8.05 19.37
CA VAL A 143 -10.02 -8.06 20.83
C VAL A 143 -11.29 -8.55 21.52
N ALA A 144 -12.48 -8.20 21.01
CA ALA A 144 -13.76 -8.68 21.53
C ALA A 144 -13.91 -10.22 21.45
N LYS A 145 -13.12 -10.90 20.61
CA LYS A 145 -13.06 -12.37 20.52
C LYS A 145 -11.98 -13.00 21.41
N GLY A 146 -11.29 -12.20 22.22
CA GLY A 146 -10.18 -12.65 23.07
C GLY A 146 -8.84 -12.80 22.34
N ASN A 147 -8.73 -12.29 21.11
CA ASN A 147 -7.52 -12.36 20.28
C ASN A 147 -6.78 -11.01 20.22
N ALA A 148 -5.60 -11.03 19.61
CA ALA A 148 -4.84 -9.83 19.24
C ALA A 148 -4.58 -9.82 17.73
N PRO A 149 -4.46 -8.64 17.09
CA PRO A 149 -4.02 -8.54 15.71
C PRO A 149 -2.67 -9.26 15.51
N LYS A 150 -2.58 -10.08 14.47
CA LYS A 150 -1.35 -10.79 14.06
C LYS A 150 -0.62 -10.08 12.94
N SER A 151 -1.35 -9.40 12.07
CA SER A 151 -0.80 -8.68 10.92
C SER A 151 -1.68 -7.48 10.57
N ILE A 152 -1.03 -6.36 10.24
CA ILE A 152 -1.59 -5.13 9.71
C ILE A 152 -0.80 -4.82 8.44
N VAL A 153 -1.38 -5.14 7.30
CA VAL A 153 -0.79 -4.89 5.99
C VAL A 153 -1.34 -3.56 5.45
N VAL A 154 -0.46 -2.58 5.27
CA VAL A 154 -0.76 -1.40 4.47
C VAL A 154 -0.39 -1.72 3.03
N ALA A 155 -1.36 -1.70 2.13
CA ALA A 155 -1.20 -2.13 0.75
C ALA A 155 -1.60 -1.02 -0.23
N GLY A 156 -0.90 -0.88 -1.35
CA GLY A 156 -1.29 0.09 -2.37
C GLY A 156 -0.90 -0.33 -3.79
N PHE A 157 -1.78 -0.09 -4.75
CA PHE A 157 -1.51 -0.34 -6.17
C PHE A 157 -1.41 0.98 -6.94
N SER A 158 -0.42 1.14 -7.82
CA SER A 158 -0.30 2.32 -8.69
C SER A 158 -0.29 3.64 -7.89
N MET A 159 -1.17 4.57 -8.21
CA MET A 159 -1.44 5.80 -7.46
C MET A 159 -1.86 5.54 -6.01
N GLY A 160 -2.57 4.44 -5.74
CA GLY A 160 -2.88 3.98 -4.39
C GLY A 160 -1.63 3.63 -3.59
N GLY A 161 -0.57 3.15 -4.25
CA GLY A 161 0.76 3.00 -3.64
C GLY A 161 1.41 4.33 -3.26
N GLY A 162 1.12 5.40 -4.01
CA GLY A 162 1.51 6.77 -3.63
C GLY A 162 0.76 7.26 -2.39
N VAL A 163 -0.56 7.02 -2.32
CA VAL A 163 -1.39 7.37 -1.16
C VAL A 163 -0.99 6.56 0.09
N SER A 164 -0.78 5.25 -0.06
CA SER A 164 -0.34 4.39 1.06
C SER A 164 1.02 4.81 1.61
N THR A 165 1.91 5.31 0.74
CA THR A 165 3.20 5.89 1.11
C THR A 165 3.06 7.16 1.95
N MET A 166 2.10 8.03 1.63
CA MET A 166 1.76 9.18 2.47
C MET A 166 1.13 8.77 3.80
N ALA A 167 0.28 7.75 3.78
CA ALA A 167 -0.48 7.30 4.94
C ALA A 167 0.37 6.56 5.99
N PHE A 168 1.46 5.92 5.56
CA PHE A 168 2.12 4.90 6.36
C PHE A 168 2.61 5.37 7.73
N MET A 169 3.29 6.53 7.79
CA MET A 169 3.83 7.06 9.05
C MET A 169 2.72 7.38 10.04
N ASP A 170 1.61 7.96 9.57
CA ASP A 170 0.44 8.25 10.40
C ASP A 170 -0.22 6.97 10.94
N ILE A 171 -0.29 5.90 10.13
CA ILE A 171 -0.84 4.60 10.57
C ILE A 171 0.05 3.98 11.64
N VAL A 172 1.38 3.98 11.45
CA VAL A 172 2.34 3.50 12.45
C VAL A 172 2.21 4.30 13.74
N HIS A 173 2.18 5.64 13.64
CA HIS A 173 2.01 6.50 14.80
C HIS A 173 0.69 6.25 15.53
N HIS A 174 -0.41 6.04 14.81
CA HIS A 174 -1.71 5.70 15.39
C HIS A 174 -1.65 4.38 16.17
N VAL A 175 -1.00 3.35 15.63
CA VAL A 175 -0.81 2.08 16.35
C VAL A 175 0.00 2.29 17.64
N ARG A 176 1.11 3.03 17.56
CA ARG A 176 2.01 3.29 18.69
C ARG A 176 1.32 4.05 19.83
N THR A 177 0.53 5.06 19.48
CA THR A 177 -0.16 5.93 20.45
C THR A 177 -1.48 5.36 20.96
N THR A 178 -2.15 4.50 20.19
CA THR A 178 -3.42 3.90 20.61
C THR A 178 -3.21 2.61 21.41
N TRP A 179 -2.35 1.71 20.92
CA TRP A 179 -2.15 0.39 21.54
C TRP A 179 -0.70 0.09 21.90
N GLY A 180 0.26 0.79 21.31
CA GLY A 180 1.68 0.47 21.46
C GLY A 180 2.39 1.18 22.61
N SER A 181 3.70 1.33 22.47
CA SER A 181 4.60 1.82 23.52
C SER A 181 4.32 3.25 23.98
N GLU A 182 3.62 4.05 23.17
CA GLU A 182 3.23 5.43 23.50
C GLU A 182 1.78 5.54 24.01
N SER A 183 1.08 4.41 24.14
CA SER A 183 -0.28 4.37 24.70
C SER A 183 -0.27 4.52 26.22
N PRO A 184 -1.30 5.16 26.82
CA PRO A 184 -1.51 5.14 28.28
C PRO A 184 -1.74 3.73 28.84
N ALA A 185 -2.17 2.79 28.00
CA ALA A 185 -2.37 1.38 28.36
C ALA A 185 -1.81 0.47 27.25
N PRO A 186 -0.47 0.30 27.18
CA PRO A 186 0.17 -0.48 26.13
C PRO A 186 -0.29 -1.94 26.12
N CYS A 187 -0.60 -2.45 24.93
CA CYS A 187 -0.87 -3.85 24.67
C CYS A 187 0.42 -4.56 24.25
N ASP A 188 0.68 -5.76 24.77
CA ASP A 188 1.92 -6.49 24.47
C ASP A 188 2.14 -6.75 22.97
N TRP A 189 1.07 -6.99 22.22
CA TRP A 189 1.13 -7.26 20.78
C TRP A 189 1.50 -6.03 19.93
N ALA A 190 1.36 -4.82 20.47
CA ALA A 190 1.54 -3.56 19.75
C ALA A 190 2.80 -2.79 20.19
N LYS A 191 3.67 -3.39 20.99
CA LYS A 191 4.94 -2.76 21.38
C LYS A 191 5.88 -2.65 20.17
N ASP A 192 6.73 -1.64 20.19
CA ASP A 192 7.65 -1.32 19.08
C ASP A 192 8.53 -2.54 18.67
N GLU A 193 8.90 -3.42 19.60
CA GLU A 193 9.68 -4.63 19.32
C GLU A 193 8.92 -5.67 18.48
N GLY A 194 7.59 -5.64 18.49
CA GLY A 194 6.72 -6.54 17.73
C GLY A 194 6.39 -6.05 16.32
N PHE A 195 6.82 -4.84 15.94
CA PHE A 195 6.40 -4.21 14.69
C PHE A 195 6.87 -4.93 13.44
N ALA A 196 8.05 -5.57 13.48
CA ALA A 196 8.57 -6.35 12.36
C ALA A 196 7.62 -7.49 11.91
N SER A 197 6.95 -8.11 12.89
CA SER A 197 5.92 -9.14 12.65
C SER A 197 4.55 -8.53 12.38
N LEU A 198 4.20 -7.44 13.07
CA LEU A 198 2.86 -6.89 13.06
C LEU A 198 2.54 -6.05 11.83
N ILE A 199 3.44 -5.15 11.40
CA ILE A 199 3.14 -4.14 10.36
C ILE A 199 3.99 -4.38 9.12
N GLN A 200 3.36 -4.32 7.96
CA GLN A 200 4.01 -4.44 6.65
C GLN A 200 3.50 -3.35 5.70
N HIS A 201 4.37 -2.88 4.79
CA HIS A 201 3.98 -1.96 3.72
C HIS A 201 4.28 -2.56 2.34
N LEU A 202 3.24 -3.05 1.69
CA LEU A 202 3.32 -3.70 0.39
C LEU A 202 2.77 -2.78 -0.70
N THR A 203 3.50 -2.57 -1.78
CA THR A 203 2.94 -1.92 -2.95
C THR A 203 3.20 -2.69 -4.22
N PHE A 204 2.38 -2.39 -5.21
CA PHE A 204 2.42 -2.99 -6.54
C PHE A 204 2.41 -1.84 -7.54
N ALA A 205 3.43 -1.76 -8.38
CA ALA A 205 3.57 -0.71 -9.38
C ALA A 205 3.47 0.72 -8.84
N ALA A 206 3.96 0.98 -7.61
CA ALA A 206 3.73 2.26 -6.95
C ALA A 206 4.33 3.44 -7.71
N VAL A 207 3.54 4.51 -7.81
CA VAL A 207 4.03 5.82 -8.25
C VAL A 207 4.66 6.53 -7.05
N ALA A 208 5.85 7.10 -7.24
CA ALA A 208 6.58 7.76 -6.18
C ALA A 208 5.81 8.95 -5.58
N ALA A 209 5.81 9.05 -4.25
CA ALA A 209 4.93 9.95 -3.52
C ALA A 209 5.61 11.24 -3.03
N GLY A 210 6.92 11.19 -2.77
CA GLY A 210 7.68 12.34 -2.30
C GLY A 210 9.08 12.40 -2.89
N ASP A 211 9.79 13.45 -2.53
CA ASP A 211 11.19 13.62 -2.87
C ASP A 211 12.09 12.66 -2.05
N GLN A 212 13.40 12.77 -2.30
CA GLN A 212 14.38 11.95 -1.61
C GLN A 212 14.38 12.18 -0.09
N GLY A 213 14.12 13.40 0.37
CA GLY A 213 14.08 13.72 1.80
C GLY A 213 12.92 13.00 2.49
N PHE A 214 11.73 13.06 1.88
CA PHE A 214 10.56 12.34 2.36
C PHE A 214 10.81 10.82 2.46
N HIS A 215 11.32 10.20 1.39
CA HIS A 215 11.59 8.76 1.40
C HIS A 215 12.74 8.37 2.34
N THR A 216 13.69 9.27 2.61
CA THR A 216 14.74 9.02 3.61
C THR A 216 14.14 8.92 5.01
N VAL A 217 13.27 9.86 5.39
CA VAL A 217 12.56 9.81 6.68
C VAL A 217 11.72 8.53 6.78
N LEU A 218 10.99 8.19 5.72
CA LEU A 218 10.17 6.98 5.68
C LEU A 218 11.01 5.70 5.79
N ASN A 219 12.15 5.63 5.11
CA ASN A 219 13.04 4.47 5.19
C ASN A 219 13.67 4.34 6.59
N ASN A 220 13.99 5.44 7.26
CA ASN A 220 14.46 5.40 8.65
C ASN A 220 13.40 4.79 9.58
N VAL A 221 12.10 5.08 9.37
CA VAL A 221 11.01 4.43 10.12
C VAL A 221 10.98 2.92 9.85
N TYR A 222 11.15 2.49 8.60
CA TYR A 222 11.22 1.06 8.28
C TYR A 222 12.39 0.36 8.96
N GLU A 223 13.57 0.98 8.93
CA GLU A 223 14.77 0.42 9.54
C GLU A 223 14.65 0.37 11.06
N HIS A 224 14.20 1.46 11.68
CA HIS A 224 14.09 1.57 13.13
C HIS A 224 13.17 0.51 13.72
N TYR A 225 12.01 0.25 13.09
CA TYR A 225 11.05 -0.75 13.55
C TYR A 225 11.18 -2.11 12.84
N SER A 226 12.21 -2.29 12.01
CA SER A 226 12.39 -3.50 11.17
C SER A 226 11.14 -3.89 10.36
N ILE A 227 10.41 -2.88 9.88
CA ILE A 227 9.19 -3.07 9.09
C ILE A 227 9.56 -3.54 7.69
N ARG A 228 8.84 -4.56 7.22
CA ARG A 228 8.93 -5.04 5.83
C ARG A 228 8.23 -4.06 4.91
N ALA A 229 9.00 -3.41 4.04
CA ALA A 229 8.50 -2.43 3.09
C ALA A 229 8.96 -2.81 1.67
N TRP A 230 8.05 -3.37 0.89
CA TRP A 230 8.35 -3.91 -0.44
C TRP A 230 7.44 -3.32 -1.50
N ASP A 231 8.02 -3.04 -2.66
CA ASP A 231 7.32 -2.60 -3.87
C ASP A 231 7.59 -3.61 -4.99
N PHE A 232 6.55 -4.19 -5.58
CA PHE A 232 6.68 -5.16 -6.66
C PHE A 232 6.40 -4.47 -8.00
N MET A 233 7.28 -4.67 -8.97
CA MET A 233 7.24 -3.96 -10.25
C MET A 233 7.41 -4.93 -11.41
N HIS A 234 6.45 -4.91 -12.34
CA HIS A 234 6.61 -5.51 -13.66
C HIS A 234 7.61 -4.68 -14.47
N HIS A 235 8.59 -5.33 -15.10
CA HIS A 235 9.75 -4.62 -15.67
C HIS A 235 9.41 -3.68 -16.84
N ASN A 236 8.29 -3.92 -17.54
CA ASN A 236 7.75 -3.05 -18.61
C ASN A 236 6.51 -2.27 -18.16
N ASP A 237 6.27 -2.13 -16.85
CA ASP A 237 5.15 -1.34 -16.34
C ASP A 237 5.39 0.14 -16.67
N ILE A 238 4.38 0.81 -17.21
CA ILE A 238 4.45 2.22 -17.59
C ILE A 238 4.82 3.14 -16.41
N THR A 239 4.39 2.80 -15.18
CA THR A 239 4.65 3.66 -14.00
C THR A 239 6.12 3.70 -13.62
N ARG A 240 6.92 2.72 -14.04
CA ARG A 240 8.38 2.73 -13.86
C ARG A 240 9.05 3.94 -14.51
N HIS A 241 8.51 4.39 -15.64
CA HIS A 241 9.07 5.48 -16.43
C HIS A 241 8.37 6.82 -16.19
N ALA A 242 7.17 6.78 -15.63
CA ALA A 242 6.30 7.93 -15.45
C ALA A 242 6.31 8.42 -14.00
N HIS A 243 7.40 9.09 -13.64
CA HIS A 243 7.53 9.81 -12.39
C HIS A 243 7.85 11.29 -12.65
N HIS A 244 7.19 12.16 -11.88
CA HIS A 244 7.55 13.56 -11.83
C HIS A 244 9.05 13.69 -11.47
N PRO A 245 9.84 14.56 -12.14
CA PRO A 245 11.29 14.63 -11.94
C PRO A 245 11.73 14.81 -10.49
N ALA A 246 10.94 15.56 -9.70
CA ALA A 246 11.22 15.79 -8.27
C ALA A 246 11.03 14.55 -7.37
N PHE A 247 10.34 13.51 -7.86
CA PHE A 247 9.95 12.33 -7.07
C PHE A 247 10.63 11.06 -7.57
N ARG A 248 11.79 11.14 -8.25
CA ARG A 248 12.56 9.98 -8.68
C ARG A 248 13.34 9.32 -7.53
N SER A 249 12.63 8.96 -6.48
CA SER A 249 13.15 8.26 -5.30
C SER A 249 12.11 7.26 -4.79
N PHE A 250 12.55 6.24 -4.05
CA PHE A 250 11.71 5.10 -3.70
C PHE A 250 11.82 4.72 -2.22
N ARG A 251 10.70 4.22 -1.71
CA ARG A 251 10.57 3.64 -0.37
C ARG A 251 10.97 2.16 -0.38
N GLY A 252 11.54 1.67 0.72
CA GLY A 252 11.78 0.24 0.93
C GLY A 252 12.56 -0.45 -0.20
N TYR A 253 12.43 -1.78 -0.33
CA TYR A 253 12.97 -2.48 -1.50
C TYR A 253 11.96 -2.55 -2.62
N ARG A 254 12.38 -2.11 -3.81
CA ARG A 254 11.68 -2.43 -5.04
C ARG A 254 12.20 -3.74 -5.65
N TYR A 255 11.28 -4.62 -6.00
CA TYR A 255 11.50 -5.93 -6.56
C TYR A 255 10.92 -6.01 -7.97
N ILE A 256 11.79 -6.22 -8.95
CA ILE A 256 11.43 -6.47 -10.34
C ILE A 256 11.02 -7.94 -10.49
N LEU A 257 9.83 -8.16 -11.05
CA LEU A 257 9.31 -9.48 -11.35
C LEU A 257 10.10 -10.13 -12.51
N PRO A 258 10.38 -11.46 -12.44
CA PRO A 258 11.00 -12.21 -13.51
C PRO A 258 10.28 -12.11 -14.85
N ASP A 259 11.04 -11.96 -15.93
CA ASP A 259 10.50 -11.95 -17.30
C ASP A 259 9.70 -13.23 -17.61
N ALA A 260 10.16 -14.39 -17.12
CA ALA A 260 9.45 -15.66 -17.31
C ALA A 260 8.03 -15.64 -16.72
N ILE A 261 7.85 -15.08 -15.52
CA ILE A 261 6.55 -14.99 -14.84
C ILE A 261 5.69 -13.92 -15.52
N VAL A 262 6.31 -12.78 -15.83
CA VAL A 262 5.66 -11.67 -16.54
C VAL A 262 5.07 -12.13 -17.87
N ARG A 263 5.84 -12.85 -18.68
CA ARG A 263 5.37 -13.37 -19.97
C ARG A 263 4.29 -14.44 -19.80
N HIS A 264 4.42 -15.28 -18.77
CA HIS A 264 3.45 -16.32 -18.49
C HIS A 264 2.05 -15.75 -18.17
N PHE A 265 1.98 -14.59 -17.50
CA PHE A 265 0.74 -13.90 -17.14
C PHE A 265 0.54 -12.58 -17.92
N GLY A 266 1.04 -12.50 -19.15
CA GLY A 266 1.08 -11.24 -19.90
C GLY A 266 -0.30 -10.58 -20.09
N ALA A 267 -1.34 -11.39 -20.28
CA ALA A 267 -2.71 -10.89 -20.43
C ALA A 267 -3.25 -10.25 -19.12
N GLU A 268 -2.89 -10.83 -17.98
CA GLU A 268 -3.31 -10.38 -16.65
C GLU A 268 -2.63 -9.09 -16.20
N PHE A 269 -1.44 -8.79 -16.73
CA PHE A 269 -0.80 -7.48 -16.58
C PHE A 269 -1.40 -6.40 -17.50
N GLY A 270 -2.19 -6.79 -18.49
CA GLY A 270 -2.83 -5.85 -19.43
C GLY A 270 -1.86 -5.24 -20.44
N PRO A 271 -2.38 -4.40 -21.36
CA PRO A 271 -1.65 -3.93 -22.54
C PRO A 271 -0.44 -3.03 -22.23
N VAL A 272 -0.42 -2.41 -21.04
CA VAL A 272 0.68 -1.53 -20.58
C VAL A 272 1.41 -2.09 -19.36
N GLY A 273 1.21 -3.38 -19.06
CA GLY A 273 1.89 -4.04 -17.94
C GLY A 273 1.40 -3.62 -16.55
N HIS A 274 0.29 -2.90 -16.45
CA HIS A 274 -0.13 -2.15 -15.27
C HIS A 274 -1.53 -2.55 -14.75
N TRP A 275 -1.83 -3.84 -14.70
CA TRP A 275 -3.04 -4.36 -14.05
C TRP A 275 -2.69 -5.17 -12.80
N ILE A 276 -3.39 -4.89 -11.69
CA ILE A 276 -3.18 -5.55 -10.40
C ILE A 276 -3.36 -7.08 -10.45
N LEU A 277 -4.17 -7.59 -11.39
CA LEU A 277 -4.37 -9.02 -11.58
C LEU A 277 -3.06 -9.75 -11.91
N GLY A 278 -2.20 -9.17 -12.76
CA GLY A 278 -0.90 -9.77 -13.08
C GLY A 278 0.01 -9.89 -11.86
N TYR A 279 0.00 -8.89 -10.98
CA TYR A 279 0.74 -8.93 -9.72
C TYR A 279 0.20 -10.00 -8.75
N LEU A 280 -1.13 -10.17 -8.68
CA LEU A 280 -1.75 -11.28 -7.95
C LEU A 280 -1.32 -12.64 -8.52
N LYS A 281 -1.35 -12.82 -9.85
CA LYS A 281 -0.90 -14.07 -10.49
C LYS A 281 0.56 -14.38 -10.23
N ALA A 282 1.42 -13.38 -10.27
CA ALA A 282 2.83 -13.54 -9.89
C ALA A 282 2.96 -13.99 -8.43
N ALA A 283 2.25 -13.36 -7.49
CA ALA A 283 2.29 -13.75 -6.08
C ALA A 283 1.74 -15.16 -5.84
N GLN A 284 0.67 -15.57 -6.54
CA GLN A 284 0.15 -16.94 -6.52
C GLN A 284 1.22 -17.95 -6.97
N TRP A 285 1.85 -17.67 -8.11
CA TRP A 285 2.89 -18.54 -8.65
C TRP A 285 4.08 -18.67 -7.69
N MET A 286 4.55 -17.57 -7.10
CA MET A 286 5.65 -17.60 -6.12
C MET A 286 5.27 -18.37 -4.85
N THR A 287 4.01 -18.26 -4.40
CA THR A 287 3.49 -19.02 -3.26
C THR A 287 3.48 -20.52 -3.55
N GLU A 288 2.94 -20.92 -4.71
CA GLU A 288 2.81 -22.31 -5.13
C GLU A 288 4.16 -23.00 -5.35
N HIS A 289 5.15 -22.26 -5.87
CA HIS A 289 6.47 -22.80 -6.18
C HIS A 289 7.51 -22.53 -5.08
N GLY A 290 7.11 -21.82 -4.01
CA GLY A 290 7.95 -21.51 -2.85
C GLY A 290 9.25 -20.81 -3.20
N THR A 291 9.20 -19.78 -4.05
CA THR A 291 10.40 -19.17 -4.61
C THR A 291 10.39 -17.64 -4.59
N ASP A 292 11.56 -17.03 -4.36
CA ASP A 292 11.76 -15.57 -4.34
C ASP A 292 12.55 -15.10 -5.54
N GLN A 293 12.19 -15.55 -6.74
CA GLN A 293 12.93 -15.24 -7.97
C GLN A 293 12.88 -13.75 -8.37
N VAL A 294 12.43 -12.85 -7.52
CA VAL A 294 12.48 -11.40 -7.77
C VAL A 294 13.91 -10.85 -7.68
N LYS A 295 14.18 -9.80 -8.45
CA LYS A 295 15.46 -9.06 -8.37
C LYS A 295 15.21 -7.69 -7.79
N SER A 296 16.00 -7.29 -6.80
CA SER A 296 15.89 -5.91 -6.33
C SER A 296 16.40 -4.94 -7.40
N GLU A 297 15.65 -3.86 -7.64
CA GLU A 297 16.05 -2.82 -8.60
C GLU A 297 17.28 -2.04 -8.10
N TYR A 298 17.42 -1.90 -6.78
CA TYR A 298 18.49 -1.15 -6.15
C TYR A 298 19.11 -1.93 -4.99
N VAL A 299 20.38 -1.66 -4.71
CA VAL A 299 21.07 -2.19 -3.52
C VAL A 299 21.34 -1.01 -2.59
N TYR A 300 20.63 -0.95 -1.46
CA TYR A 300 20.96 -0.03 -0.38
C TYR A 300 22.31 -0.45 0.21
N ARG A 301 23.22 0.51 0.36
CA ARG A 301 24.56 0.32 0.94
C ARG A 301 24.56 0.80 2.38
#